data_AF-A0A1I3ZAX5-F1
#
_entry.id   AF-A0A1I3ZAX5-F1
#
_cell.length_a   1.000
_cell.length_b   1.000
_cell.length_c   1.000
_cell.angle_alpha   90.00
_cell.angle_beta   90.00
_cell.angle_gamma   90.00
#
_symmetry.space_group_name_H-M   'P 1'
#
loop_
_entity.id
_entity.type
_entity.pdbx_description
1 polymer ?
#
loop_
_entity_poly.entity_id
_entity_poly.type
_entity_poly.pdbx_seq_one_letter_code
_entity_poly.pdbx_strand_id
1 'polypeptide(L)' 'MIIENLSSLLLQDTLRKALELQLEDEFIYLLKKEITKRENEEKPSYKNSIHG' A
#
# COMPACT_ATOMS: atom_id res chain seq x y z
N MET A 1 -5.69 2.24 12.39
CA MET A 1 -5.17 3.59 12.03
C MET A 1 -5.95 4.06 10.79
N ILE A 2 -6.32 5.35 10.63
CA ILE A 2 -7.26 5.78 9.56
C ILE A 2 -6.81 5.38 8.14
N ILE A 3 -5.50 5.27 7.92
CA ILE A 3 -4.87 4.91 6.63
C ILE A 3 -5.32 3.52 6.11
N GLU A 4 -5.54 2.55 7.00
CA GLU A 4 -5.91 1.17 6.64
C GLU A 4 -7.31 1.10 6.01
N ASN A 5 -8.17 2.07 6.30
CA ASN A 5 -9.55 2.12 5.79
C ASN A 5 -9.68 2.84 4.44
N LEU A 6 -8.60 3.43 3.91
CA LEU A 6 -8.62 4.08 2.60
C LEU A 6 -8.74 3.05 1.49
N SER A 7 -9.49 3.36 0.42
CA SER A 7 -9.43 2.55 -0.81
C SER A 7 -8.02 2.62 -1.40
N SER A 8 -7.59 1.60 -2.15
CA SER A 8 -6.23 1.58 -2.73
C SER A 8 -5.97 2.78 -3.65
N LEU A 9 -7.00 3.21 -4.40
CA LEU A 9 -6.93 4.43 -5.22
C LEU A 9 -6.71 5.68 -4.36
N LEU A 10 -7.53 5.87 -3.31
CA LEU A 10 -7.42 7.02 -2.41
C LEU A 10 -6.08 7.02 -1.66
N LEU A 11 -5.55 5.85 -1.31
CA LEU A 11 -4.26 5.70 -0.66
C LEU A 11 -3.10 6.15 -1.56
N GLN A 12 -3.13 5.77 -2.85
CA GLN A 12 -2.13 6.22 -3.83
C GLN A 12 -2.23 7.72 -4.11
N ASP A 13 -3.44 8.24 -4.27
CA ASP A 13 -3.67 9.68 -4.45
C ASP A 13 -3.20 10.49 -3.24
N THR A 14 -3.44 9.97 -2.03
CA THR A 14 -2.98 10.59 -0.79
C THR A 14 -1.45 10.63 -0.73
N LEU A 15 -0.76 9.54 -1.11
CA LEU A 15 0.71 9.53 -1.19
C LEU A 15 1.24 10.57 -2.18
N ARG A 16 0.65 10.64 -3.38
CA ARG A 16 1.03 11.65 -4.38
C ARG A 16 0.90 13.07 -3.80
N LYS A 17 -0.23 13.37 -3.16
CA LYS A 17 -0.47 14.69 -2.57
C LYS A 17 0.48 14.99 -1.41
N ALA A 18 0.77 14.00 -0.57
CA ALA A 18 1.71 14.14 0.54
C ALA A 18 3.12 14.49 0.07
N LEU A 19 3.56 13.89 -1.04
CA LEU A 19 4.86 14.19 -1.67
C LEU A 19 4.87 15.59 -2.29
N GLU A 20 3.81 16.00 -3.00
CA GLU A 20 3.68 17.35 -3.56
C GLU A 20 3.74 18.45 -2.49
N LEU A 21 3.14 18.18 -1.33
CA LEU A 21 3.08 19.12 -0.21
C LEU A 21 4.29 19.03 0.73
N GLN A 22 5.24 18.12 0.47
CA GLN A 22 6.40 17.87 1.33
C GLN A 22 5.99 17.65 2.81
N LEU A 23 4.98 16.81 3.02
CA LEU A 23 4.56 16.43 4.37
C LEU A 23 5.65 15.61 5.08
N GLU A 24 5.47 15.42 6.39
CA GLU A 24 6.42 14.71 7.23
C GLU A 24 6.78 13.31 6.70
N ASP A 25 8.07 12.98 6.77
CA ASP A 25 8.61 11.70 6.28
C ASP A 25 7.96 10.49 6.95
N GLU A 26 7.61 10.61 8.24
CA GLU A 26 6.89 9.55 8.96
C GLU A 26 5.52 9.28 8.35
N PHE A 27 4.78 10.33 8.00
CA PHE A 27 3.48 10.19 7.35
C PHE A 27 3.61 9.54 5.96
N ILE A 28 4.59 9.99 5.17
CA ILE A 28 4.89 9.40 3.86
C ILE A 28 5.29 7.92 3.99
N TYR A 29 6.09 7.58 5.00
CA TYR A 29 6.50 6.21 5.29
C TYR A 29 5.30 5.31 5.58
N LEU A 30 4.36 5.78 6.41
CA LEU A 30 3.15 5.02 6.76
C LEU A 30 2.28 4.74 5.54
N LEU A 31 2.13 5.71 4.63
CA LEU A 31 1.41 5.51 3.37
C LEU A 31 2.09 4.46 2.48
N LYS A 32 3.41 4.56 2.30
CA LYS A 32 4.18 3.58 1.51
C LYS A 32 4.12 2.18 2.09
N LYS A 33 4.17 2.06 3.42
CA LYS A 33 4.10 0.78 4.13
C LYS A 33 2.77 0.09 3.87
N GLU A 34 1.66 0.81 3.96
CA GLU A 34 0.33 0.24 3.70
C GLU A 34 0.13 -0.13 2.23
N ILE A 35 0.61 0.68 1.29
CA ILE A 35 0.57 0.34 -0.16
C ILE A 35 1.33 -0.97 -0.41
N THR A 36 2.56 -1.07 0.10
CA THR A 36 3.42 -2.26 -0.07
C THR A 36 2.77 -3.50 0.55
N LYS A 37 2.10 -3.35 1.70
CA LYS A 37 1.38 -4.45 2.36
C LYS A 37 0.30 -5.00 1.43
N ARG A 38 -0.54 -4.14 0.85
CA ARG A 38 -1.62 -4.54 -0.05
C ARG A 38 -1.10 -5.20 -1.33
N GLU A 39 -0.05 -4.66 -1.93
CA GLU A 39 0.58 -5.27 -3.12
C GLU A 39 1.12 -6.69 -2.85
N ASN A 40 1.48 -7.00 -1.61
CA ASN A 40 1.93 -8.34 -1.21
C ASN A 40 0.77 -9.27 -0.81
N GLU A 41 -0.33 -8.72 -0.29
CA GLU A 41 -1.56 -9.46 0.01
C GLU A 41 -2.38 -9.78 -1.25
N GLU A 42 -2.35 -8.89 -2.26
CA GLU A 42 -3.07 -9.06 -3.53
C GLU A 42 -2.32 -9.94 -4.55
N LYS A 43 -1.06 -10.31 -4.29
CA LYS A 43 -0.36 -11.29 -5.13
C LYS A 43 -1.02 -12.66 -4.93
N PRO A 44 -1.68 -13.24 -5.95
CA PRO A 44 -2.14 -14.61 -5.86
C PRO A 44 -0.92 -15.49 -5.62
N SER A 45 -0.86 -16.09 -4.44
CA SER A 45 0.17 -17.06 -4.09
C SER A 45 -0.11 -18.33 -4.90
N TYR A 46 0.35 -18.37 -6.15
CA TYR A 46 0.39 -19.59 -6.97
C TYR A 46 1.46 -20.53 -6.39
N LYS A 47 1.17 -21.13 -5.24
CA LYS A 47 1.87 -22.30 -4.71
C LYS A 47 0.83 -23.36 -4.42
N ASN A 48 0.51 -24.13 -5.46
CA ASN A 48 -0.17 -25.44 -5.52
C ASN A 48 -0.45 -25.67 -7.02
N SER A 49 -0.09 -26.74 -7.72
CA SER A 49 0.40 -28.07 -7.38
C SER A 49 1.01 -28.66 -8.65
N ILE A 50 2.23 -29.21 -8.63
CA ILE A 50 2.61 -30.29 -9.56
C ILE A 50 3.39 -31.33 -8.75
N HIS A 51 2.64 -32.25 -8.15
CA HIS A 51 3.07 -33.63 -7.96
C HIS A 51 1.95 -34.47 -8.58
N GLY A 52 2.25 -35.03 -9.74
CA GLY A 52 1.46 -35.98 -10.51
C GLY A 52 2.42 -36.71 -11.43
#